data_AF-A0A8H5S6S3-F1
#
_entry.id   AF-A0A8H5S6S3-F1
#
_cell.length_a   1.000
_cell.length_b   1.000
_cell.length_c   1.000
_cell.angle_alpha   90.00
_cell.angle_beta   90.00
_cell.angle_gamma   90.00
#
_symmetry.space_group_name_H-M   'P 1'
#
loop_
_entity.id
_entity.type
_entity.pdbx_description
1 polymer ?
#
loop_
_entity_poly.entity_id
_entity_poly.type
_entity_poly.pdbx_seq_one_letter_code
_entity_poly.pdbx_strand_id
1 'polypeptide(L)'
;MGVHDEDGERQLSEPPATREELTSLLTKAFTALAKGAGNPLGIVALRMHAEGRPKHQIQIKSELEERSTMRSTWQCTNDTFFVTMQSLAAAKLQIQSLNLFNDTDMKLFALASDQLNLIDWDSPDIAHVLATVTSLNTNISTRVFAFKDRGEDWEEIRAEAENESNFTGLARLVQKCPRLQDFAYQFLGIPLPGLPDLKGFQFPNWKILEYVSELPSLPKLNRLTLRFQHTKESIVLNLLKRTRPGGLFIGPMWLDPGKFKPIFEFCSSPESNMQKLEVRAPLYQMGPEERGQIHFQRQPYNEDAECCAHLRREGEGVRRPIHFHSDPQTFIEVGTSFCNLLLNNSGAFDDSQAHTF
;
A
#
# COMPACT_ATOMS: atom_id res chain seq x y z
N MET A 1 -56.55 23.47 -32.63
CA MET A 1 -56.79 22.43 -31.61
C MET A 1 -55.81 21.29 -31.90
N GLY A 2 -54.82 20.96 -31.10
CA GLY A 2 -54.40 21.48 -29.80
C GLY A 2 -52.87 21.49 -29.70
N VAL A 3 -52.41 22.32 -28.77
CA VAL A 3 -51.05 22.36 -28.25
C VAL A 3 -50.89 21.20 -27.26
N HIS A 4 -49.74 20.54 -27.27
CA HIS A 4 -49.10 20.08 -26.03
C HIS A 4 -47.58 20.02 -26.24
N ASP A 5 -46.92 20.96 -25.55
CA ASP A 5 -45.52 20.90 -25.15
C ASP A 5 -45.25 19.61 -24.36
N GLU A 6 -44.03 19.10 -24.46
CA GLU A 6 -43.24 18.74 -23.28
C GLU A 6 -41.76 18.71 -23.69
N ASP A 7 -41.12 19.87 -23.56
CA ASP A 7 -39.67 20.02 -23.43
C ASP A 7 -39.21 19.21 -22.21
N GLY A 8 -38.71 18.00 -22.45
CA GLY A 8 -37.91 17.27 -21.48
C GLY A 8 -36.58 18.00 -21.32
N GLU A 9 -36.53 18.94 -20.37
CA GLU A 9 -35.29 19.52 -19.85
C GLU A 9 -34.30 18.39 -19.56
N ARG A 10 -33.29 18.25 -20.43
CA ARG A 10 -32.05 17.59 -20.03
C ARG A 10 -31.50 18.43 -18.88
N GLN A 11 -31.62 17.93 -17.65
CA GLN A 11 -30.83 18.42 -16.53
C GLN A 11 -29.37 18.39 -17.01
N LEU A 12 -28.86 19.57 -17.34
CA LEU A 12 -27.43 19.81 -17.48
C LEU A 12 -26.89 19.56 -16.09
N SER A 13 -26.39 18.35 -15.86
CA SER A 13 -25.64 18.01 -14.66
C SER A 13 -24.63 19.11 -14.44
N GLU A 14 -24.64 19.73 -13.26
CA GLU A 14 -23.68 20.77 -12.91
C GLU A 14 -22.26 20.28 -13.27
N PRO A 15 -21.40 21.16 -13.83
CA PRO A 15 -20.03 20.78 -14.10
C PRO A 15 -19.41 20.24 -12.81
N PRO A 16 -18.60 19.17 -12.89
CA PRO A 16 -18.00 18.59 -11.69
C PRO A 16 -17.20 19.65 -10.94
N ALA A 17 -17.37 19.71 -9.62
CA ALA A 17 -16.70 20.67 -8.77
C ALA A 17 -15.18 20.63 -8.96
N THR A 18 -14.56 21.79 -9.03
CA THR A 18 -13.11 21.92 -9.18
C THR A 18 -12.38 21.48 -7.91
N ARG A 19 -11.09 21.12 -8.02
CA ARG A 19 -10.26 20.79 -6.86
C ARG A 19 -10.24 21.92 -5.82
N GLU A 20 -10.26 23.18 -6.26
CA GLU A 20 -10.26 24.35 -5.37
C GLU A 20 -11.57 24.46 -4.58
N GLU A 21 -12.72 24.25 -5.24
CA GLU A 21 -14.03 24.24 -4.59
C GLU A 21 -14.13 23.11 -3.57
N LEU A 22 -13.72 21.89 -3.95
CA LEU A 22 -13.68 20.74 -3.04
C LEU A 22 -12.76 20.98 -1.84
N THR A 23 -11.59 21.57 -2.07
CA THR A 23 -10.63 21.93 -1.01
C THR A 23 -11.24 22.96 -0.07
N SER A 24 -11.92 23.98 -0.59
CA SER A 24 -12.59 25.01 0.20
C SER A 24 -13.72 24.44 1.07
N LEU A 25 -14.57 23.58 0.49
CA LEU A 25 -15.66 22.92 1.20
C LEU A 25 -15.16 22.00 2.32
N LEU A 26 -14.18 21.15 2.02
CA LEU A 26 -13.61 20.22 2.99
C LEU A 26 -12.82 20.96 4.09
N THR A 27 -12.13 22.06 3.75
CA THR A 27 -11.48 22.93 4.75
C THR A 27 -12.50 23.51 5.74
N LYS A 28 -13.66 23.97 5.26
CA LYS A 28 -14.73 24.47 6.13
C LYS A 28 -15.23 23.37 7.07
N ALA A 29 -15.43 22.16 6.56
CA ALA A 29 -15.84 21.01 7.36
C ALA A 29 -14.80 20.66 8.44
N PHE A 30 -13.52 20.56 8.07
CA PHE A 30 -12.45 20.31 9.04
C PHE A 30 -12.27 21.43 10.06
N THR A 31 -12.46 22.69 9.66
CA THR A 31 -12.43 23.84 10.59
C THR A 31 -13.55 23.76 11.61
N ALA A 32 -14.74 23.31 11.20
CA ALA A 32 -15.85 23.08 12.11
C ALA A 32 -15.57 21.91 13.06
N LEU A 33 -15.02 20.79 12.55
CA LEU A 33 -14.63 19.64 13.37
C LEU A 33 -13.57 20.00 14.42
N ALA A 34 -12.55 20.79 14.03
CA ALA A 34 -11.51 21.28 14.94
C ALA A 34 -12.09 22.03 16.15
N LYS A 35 -13.22 22.73 15.97
CA LYS A 35 -13.91 23.49 17.03
C LYS A 35 -14.84 22.62 17.88
N GLY A 36 -15.43 21.58 17.31
CA GLY A 36 -16.48 20.79 17.96
C GLY A 36 -16.02 19.44 18.53
N ALA A 37 -15.31 18.64 17.74
CA ALA A 37 -14.94 17.26 18.07
C ALA A 37 -13.58 17.15 18.79
N GLY A 38 -12.85 18.26 18.88
CA GLY A 38 -11.50 18.32 19.45
C GLY A 38 -10.40 18.18 18.39
N ASN A 39 -9.20 18.61 18.78
CA ASN A 39 -7.98 18.57 17.98
C ASN A 39 -6.87 18.01 18.91
N PRO A 40 -6.26 16.84 18.61
CA PRO A 40 -6.28 16.11 17.34
C PRO A 40 -7.54 15.28 17.09
N LEU A 41 -7.92 15.15 15.82
CA LEU A 41 -8.91 14.18 15.35
C LEU A 41 -8.33 12.77 15.40
N GLY A 42 -9.13 11.78 15.82
CA GLY A 42 -8.67 10.41 15.95
C GLY A 42 -8.16 9.80 14.65
N ILE A 43 -9.03 9.68 13.64
CA ILE A 43 -8.71 8.99 12.38
C ILE A 43 -9.21 9.78 11.18
N VAL A 44 -8.35 9.91 10.17
CA VAL A 44 -8.73 10.27 8.81
C VAL A 44 -8.44 9.07 7.91
N ALA A 45 -9.50 8.50 7.32
CA ALA A 45 -9.40 7.37 6.41
C ALA A 45 -9.96 7.74 5.04
N LEU A 46 -9.13 7.61 4.00
CA LEU A 46 -9.54 7.82 2.62
C LEU A 46 -10.06 6.50 2.06
N ARG A 47 -11.32 6.53 1.61
CA ARG A 47 -12.07 5.36 1.15
C ARG A 47 -12.80 5.69 -0.13
N MET A 48 -12.85 4.71 -1.04
CA MET A 48 -13.57 4.84 -2.30
C MET A 48 -14.87 4.02 -2.25
N HIS A 49 -15.97 4.65 -2.64
CA HIS A 49 -17.25 3.97 -2.80
C HIS A 49 -17.69 4.08 -4.26
N ALA A 50 -17.86 2.95 -4.92
CA ALA A 50 -18.47 2.90 -6.25
C ALA A 50 -19.96 2.58 -6.08
N GLU A 51 -20.82 3.58 -6.27
CA GLU A 51 -22.27 3.37 -6.28
C GLU A 51 -22.67 2.49 -7.47
N GLY A 52 -23.57 1.51 -7.23
CA GLY A 52 -24.21 0.74 -8.29
C GLY A 52 -23.42 -0.44 -8.89
N ARG A 53 -22.22 -0.78 -8.40
CA ARG A 53 -21.51 -2.02 -8.78
C ARG A 53 -21.22 -2.86 -7.54
N PRO A 54 -21.62 -4.16 -7.49
CA PRO A 54 -21.24 -5.03 -6.39
C PRO A 54 -19.71 -5.06 -6.26
N LYS A 55 -19.17 -4.93 -5.04
CA LYS A 55 -17.72 -4.93 -4.72
C LYS A 55 -16.92 -6.10 -5.32
N HIS A 56 -17.60 -7.14 -5.81
CA HIS A 56 -17.01 -8.38 -6.33
C HIS A 56 -17.29 -8.63 -7.81
N GLN A 57 -17.98 -7.71 -8.51
CA GLN A 57 -18.29 -7.87 -9.93
C GLN A 57 -18.21 -6.51 -10.63
N ILE A 58 -16.99 -6.05 -10.90
CA ILE A 58 -16.80 -5.24 -12.11
C ILE A 58 -16.93 -6.24 -13.26
N GLN A 59 -18.14 -6.41 -13.80
CA GLN A 59 -18.31 -7.10 -15.08
C GLN A 59 -17.70 -6.21 -16.17
N ILE A 60 -16.39 -6.34 -16.33
CA ILE A 60 -15.62 -5.74 -17.41
C ILE A 60 -16.07 -6.43 -18.69
N LYS A 61 -16.77 -5.72 -19.59
CA LYS A 61 -17.22 -6.29 -20.86
C LYS A 61 -16.13 -6.21 -21.94
N SER A 62 -15.09 -5.39 -21.73
CA SER A 62 -13.93 -5.26 -22.59
C SER A 62 -12.71 -4.65 -21.87
N GLU A 63 -11.50 -4.93 -22.37
CA GLU A 63 -10.25 -4.33 -21.86
C GLU A 63 -10.27 -2.79 -21.85
N LEU A 64 -11.01 -2.17 -22.78
CA LEU A 64 -11.12 -0.71 -22.88
C LEU A 64 -11.97 -0.12 -21.74
N GLU A 65 -13.09 -0.78 -21.40
CA GLU A 65 -13.94 -0.37 -20.28
C GLU A 65 -13.23 -0.57 -18.93
N GLU A 66 -12.41 -1.61 -18.81
CA GLU A 66 -11.53 -1.84 -17.66
C GLU A 66 -10.55 -0.68 -17.48
N ARG A 67 -9.78 -0.37 -18.53
CA ARG A 67 -8.79 0.72 -18.51
C ARG A 67 -9.42 2.06 -18.18
N SER A 68 -10.59 2.36 -18.74
CA SER A 68 -11.32 3.61 -18.46
C SER A 68 -11.80 3.67 -17.00
N THR A 69 -12.42 2.59 -16.50
CA THR A 69 -12.91 2.51 -15.11
C THR A 69 -11.75 2.58 -14.11
N MET A 70 -10.63 1.92 -14.40
CA MET A 70 -9.45 1.98 -13.56
C MET A 70 -8.86 3.40 -13.60
N ARG A 71 -8.69 4.01 -14.79
CA ARG A 71 -8.17 5.39 -14.92
C ARG A 71 -8.99 6.38 -14.09
N SER A 72 -10.32 6.33 -14.15
CA SER A 72 -11.18 7.23 -13.37
C SER A 72 -11.08 6.97 -11.86
N THR A 73 -11.04 5.70 -11.46
CA THR A 73 -10.83 5.29 -10.06
C THR A 73 -9.51 5.82 -9.51
N TRP A 74 -8.43 5.66 -10.28
CA TRP A 74 -7.09 6.13 -9.97
C TRP A 74 -7.00 7.65 -9.88
N GLN A 75 -7.61 8.37 -10.82
CA GLN A 75 -7.67 9.82 -10.75
C GLN A 75 -8.39 10.27 -9.48
N CYS A 76 -9.48 9.59 -9.12
CA CYS A 76 -10.25 9.92 -7.93
C CYS A 76 -9.50 9.64 -6.62
N THR A 77 -8.71 8.55 -6.51
CA THR A 77 -7.87 8.30 -5.32
C THR A 77 -6.83 9.40 -5.14
N ASN A 78 -6.19 9.81 -6.24
CA ASN A 78 -5.19 10.87 -6.25
C ASN A 78 -5.79 12.24 -5.87
N ASP A 79 -6.94 12.60 -6.46
CA ASP A 79 -7.67 13.84 -6.16
C ASP A 79 -8.12 13.89 -4.70
N THR A 80 -8.69 12.78 -4.20
CA THR A 80 -9.15 12.65 -2.82
C THR A 80 -8.01 12.85 -1.84
N PHE A 81 -6.85 12.26 -2.11
CA PHE A 81 -5.65 12.45 -1.30
C PHE A 81 -5.21 13.92 -1.30
N PHE A 82 -5.05 14.52 -2.47
CA PHE A 82 -4.58 15.90 -2.59
C PHE A 82 -5.51 16.88 -1.89
N VAL A 83 -6.81 16.83 -2.20
CA VAL A 83 -7.84 17.69 -1.59
C VAL A 83 -7.84 17.51 -0.07
N THR A 84 -7.79 16.27 0.43
CA THR A 84 -7.80 16.03 1.88
C THR A 84 -6.57 16.62 2.57
N MET A 85 -5.37 16.40 2.03
CA MET A 85 -4.14 16.92 2.63
C MET A 85 -4.10 18.45 2.64
N GLN A 86 -4.50 19.09 1.53
CA GLN A 86 -4.59 20.55 1.45
C GLN A 86 -5.63 21.10 2.44
N SER A 87 -6.80 20.47 2.54
CA SER A 87 -7.84 20.89 3.47
C SER A 87 -7.45 20.70 4.93
N LEU A 88 -6.75 19.62 5.28
CA LEU A 88 -6.24 19.40 6.64
C LEU A 88 -5.25 20.49 7.03
N ALA A 89 -4.31 20.82 6.12
CA ALA A 89 -3.32 21.87 6.33
C ALA A 89 -3.99 23.24 6.51
N ALA A 90 -4.91 23.61 5.62
CA ALA A 90 -5.63 24.87 5.68
C ALA A 90 -6.48 25.01 6.96
N ALA A 91 -7.07 23.90 7.43
CA ALA A 91 -7.82 23.86 8.68
C ALA A 91 -6.95 23.75 9.94
N LYS A 92 -5.64 23.49 9.79
CA LYS A 92 -4.69 23.20 10.88
C LYS A 92 -5.20 22.10 11.83
N LEU A 93 -5.88 21.11 11.27
CA LEU A 93 -6.49 20.03 12.02
C LEU A 93 -5.46 18.92 12.21
N GLN A 94 -4.97 18.73 13.43
CA GLN A 94 -4.07 17.63 13.74
C GLN A 94 -4.82 16.31 13.74
N ILE A 95 -4.13 15.23 13.40
CA ILE A 95 -4.71 13.89 13.31
C ILE A 95 -3.83 12.87 14.03
N GLN A 96 -4.44 11.81 14.59
CA GLN A 96 -3.68 10.72 15.24
C GLN A 96 -3.41 9.56 14.26
N SER A 97 -4.32 9.29 13.33
CA SER A 97 -4.19 8.20 12.37
C SER A 97 -4.54 8.65 10.95
N LEU A 98 -3.70 8.27 9.99
CA LEU A 98 -3.91 8.48 8.57
C LEU A 98 -3.96 7.13 7.86
N ASN A 99 -5.09 6.82 7.23
CA ASN A 99 -5.27 5.64 6.40
C ASN A 99 -5.51 6.04 4.95
N LEU A 100 -4.57 5.71 4.08
CA LEU A 100 -4.59 5.97 2.65
C LEU A 100 -4.97 4.67 1.92
N PHE A 101 -6.29 4.43 1.80
CA PHE A 101 -6.86 3.32 1.04
C PHE A 101 -6.39 1.91 1.47
N ASN A 102 -6.04 1.72 2.75
CA ASN A 102 -5.50 0.46 3.27
C ASN A 102 -6.53 -0.41 4.01
N ASP A 103 -7.82 -0.06 3.94
CA ASP A 103 -8.87 -0.88 4.56
C ASP A 103 -9.08 -2.21 3.82
N THR A 104 -9.66 -3.20 4.52
CA THR A 104 -9.83 -4.57 4.02
C THR A 104 -10.64 -4.66 2.72
N ASP A 105 -11.57 -3.73 2.49
CA ASP A 105 -12.37 -3.62 1.27
C ASP A 105 -11.77 -2.67 0.22
N MET A 106 -10.56 -2.15 0.44
CA MET A 106 -9.86 -1.20 -0.44
C MET A 106 -8.72 -1.85 -1.24
N LYS A 107 -8.69 -3.18 -1.38
CA LYS A 107 -7.58 -3.93 -2.00
C LYS A 107 -7.24 -3.52 -3.44
N LEU A 108 -8.20 -2.93 -4.17
CA LEU A 108 -8.04 -2.48 -5.56
C LEU A 108 -7.79 -0.97 -5.71
N PHE A 109 -7.76 -0.23 -4.60
CA PHE A 109 -7.57 1.22 -4.60
C PHE A 109 -6.24 1.55 -3.93
N ALA A 110 -5.41 2.30 -4.63
CA ALA A 110 -4.15 2.76 -4.08
C ALA A 110 -3.86 4.19 -4.54
N LEU A 111 -2.93 4.84 -3.85
CA LEU A 111 -2.41 6.15 -4.19
C LEU A 111 -1.18 5.97 -5.10
N ALA A 112 -1.12 6.71 -6.21
CA ALA A 112 0.04 6.63 -7.09
C ALA A 112 1.23 7.31 -6.39
N SER A 113 2.39 6.63 -6.40
CA SER A 113 3.52 7.03 -5.55
C SER A 113 4.05 8.45 -5.84
N ASP A 114 3.95 8.92 -7.08
CA ASP A 114 4.35 10.26 -7.52
C ASP A 114 3.44 11.37 -6.96
N GLN A 115 2.18 11.05 -6.65
CA GLN A 115 1.20 12.02 -6.15
C GLN A 115 1.52 12.50 -4.74
N LEU A 116 2.29 11.73 -3.99
CA LEU A 116 2.86 12.17 -2.72
C LEU A 116 3.76 13.39 -2.91
N ASN A 117 4.39 13.59 -4.06
CA ASN A 117 5.27 14.75 -4.29
C ASN A 117 4.53 16.05 -4.62
N LEU A 118 3.22 15.98 -4.87
CA LEU A 118 2.39 17.16 -5.12
C LEU A 118 2.07 17.91 -3.82
N ILE A 119 2.36 17.30 -2.67
CA ILE A 119 2.22 17.94 -1.36
C ILE A 119 3.49 18.72 -1.04
N ASP A 120 3.33 19.98 -0.66
CA ASP A 120 4.40 20.77 -0.05
C ASP A 120 4.67 20.27 1.36
N TRP A 121 5.54 19.26 1.48
CA TRP A 121 5.91 18.67 2.75
C TRP A 121 6.66 19.63 3.67
N ASP A 122 7.21 20.72 3.14
CA ASP A 122 7.97 21.72 3.92
C ASP A 122 7.08 22.84 4.45
N SER A 123 5.79 22.84 4.07
CA SER A 123 4.78 23.68 4.69
C SER A 123 4.70 23.43 6.21
N PRO A 124 4.77 24.50 7.03
CA PRO A 124 4.63 24.37 8.48
C PRO A 124 3.24 23.88 8.89
N ASP A 125 2.21 24.14 8.08
CA ASP A 125 0.85 23.70 8.38
C ASP A 125 0.71 22.18 8.16
N ILE A 126 1.35 21.60 7.12
CA ILE A 126 1.42 20.15 6.94
C ILE A 126 2.19 19.49 8.09
N ALA A 127 3.33 20.05 8.48
CA ALA A 127 4.10 19.56 9.63
C ALA A 127 3.27 19.60 10.92
N HIS A 128 2.47 20.66 11.12
CA HIS A 128 1.58 20.79 12.27
C HIS A 128 0.50 19.71 12.31
N VAL A 129 -0.14 19.42 11.18
CA VAL A 129 -1.17 18.38 11.03
C VAL A 129 -0.63 17.00 11.39
N LEU A 130 0.58 16.67 10.92
CA LEU A 130 1.16 15.33 11.01
C LEU A 130 1.97 15.09 12.30
N ALA A 131 2.27 16.14 13.07
CA ALA A 131 3.08 16.05 14.29
C ALA A 131 2.53 15.09 15.35
N THR A 132 1.21 14.84 15.35
CA THR A 132 0.54 13.95 16.30
C THR A 132 0.25 12.56 15.75
N VAL A 133 0.60 12.27 14.49
CA VAL A 133 0.30 10.99 13.84
C VAL A 133 1.09 9.88 14.54
N THR A 134 0.37 8.91 15.08
CA THR A 134 0.88 7.68 15.67
C THR A 134 0.67 6.47 14.77
N SER A 135 -0.29 6.52 13.83
CA SER A 135 -0.58 5.42 12.89
C SER A 135 -0.63 5.92 11.45
N LEU A 136 0.14 5.28 10.57
CA LEU A 136 0.13 5.52 9.13
C LEU A 136 -0.08 4.21 8.39
N ASN A 137 -1.17 4.11 7.64
CA ASN A 137 -1.48 2.96 6.79
C ASN A 137 -1.57 3.42 5.34
N THR A 138 -0.78 2.82 4.45
CA THR A 138 -0.71 3.24 3.04
C THR A 138 -0.88 2.06 2.11
N ASN A 139 -1.75 2.23 1.11
CA ASN A 139 -1.79 1.39 -0.08
C ASN A 139 -1.30 2.22 -1.26
N ILE A 140 -0.11 1.91 -1.75
CA ILE A 140 0.59 2.68 -2.79
C ILE A 140 0.71 1.82 -4.06
N SER A 141 0.69 2.44 -5.23
CA SER A 141 1.08 1.76 -6.47
C SER A 141 2.18 2.51 -7.20
N THR A 142 2.68 1.88 -8.26
CA THR A 142 3.33 2.58 -9.36
C THR A 142 2.43 3.63 -9.98
N ARG A 143 3.08 4.65 -10.55
CA ARG A 143 2.48 5.51 -11.56
C ARG A 143 1.90 4.68 -12.72
N VAL A 144 0.75 5.08 -13.24
CA VAL A 144 -0.03 4.21 -14.12
C VAL A 144 0.23 4.47 -15.61
N PHE A 145 1.34 3.91 -16.12
CA PHE A 145 1.68 3.95 -17.55
C PHE A 145 0.73 3.10 -18.42
N ALA A 146 0.03 2.14 -17.80
CA ALA A 146 -0.94 1.26 -18.46
C ALA A 146 -2.07 2.00 -19.20
N PHE A 147 -2.27 3.26 -18.84
CA PHE A 147 -3.30 4.12 -19.39
C PHE A 147 -2.77 5.13 -20.40
N LYS A 148 -1.49 5.09 -20.78
CA LYS A 148 -0.98 5.91 -21.86
C LYS A 148 -1.43 5.36 -23.23
N ASP A 149 -1.57 6.24 -24.21
CA ASP A 149 -2.11 5.87 -25.52
C ASP A 149 -1.09 5.04 -26.33
N ARG A 150 -1.57 4.18 -27.23
CA ARG A 150 -0.69 3.38 -28.10
C ARG A 150 0.04 4.34 -29.05
N GLY A 151 1.38 4.40 -28.95
CA GLY A 151 2.21 5.23 -29.82
C GLY A 151 3.23 6.10 -29.09
N GLU A 152 3.20 6.14 -27.76
CA GLU A 152 4.23 6.79 -26.96
C GLU A 152 5.56 6.04 -26.99
N ASP A 153 6.67 6.78 -26.94
CA ASP A 153 8.02 6.22 -26.93
C ASP A 153 8.27 5.44 -25.64
N TRP A 154 8.63 4.16 -25.78
CA TRP A 154 8.86 3.27 -24.64
C TRP A 154 10.06 3.69 -23.79
N GLU A 155 11.06 4.33 -24.39
CA GLU A 155 12.19 4.86 -23.63
C GLU A 155 11.77 6.05 -22.77
N GLU A 156 10.83 6.87 -23.24
CA GLU A 156 10.25 7.96 -22.44
C GLU A 156 9.41 7.40 -21.28
N ILE A 157 8.57 6.40 -21.54
CA ILE A 157 7.79 5.72 -20.50
C ILE A 157 8.71 5.08 -19.45
N ARG A 158 9.79 4.43 -19.88
CA ARG A 158 10.80 3.84 -18.98
C ARG A 158 11.49 4.92 -18.15
N ALA A 159 11.99 5.98 -18.78
CA ALA A 159 12.67 7.08 -18.11
C ALA A 159 11.75 7.78 -17.09
N GLU A 160 10.48 7.96 -17.43
CA GLU A 160 9.47 8.51 -16.52
C GLU A 160 9.15 7.56 -15.36
N ALA A 161 9.08 6.26 -15.62
CA ALA A 161 8.86 5.24 -14.59
C ALA A 161 10.03 5.13 -13.60
N GLU A 162 11.25 5.24 -14.10
CA GLU A 162 12.47 5.18 -13.31
C GLU A 162 12.83 6.52 -12.64
N ASN A 163 12.07 7.58 -12.93
CA ASN A 163 12.27 8.89 -12.35
C ASN A 163 12.26 8.83 -10.82
N GLU A 164 13.33 9.33 -10.22
CA GLU A 164 13.57 9.29 -8.79
C GLU A 164 12.45 9.92 -7.97
N SER A 165 11.79 10.95 -8.50
CA SER A 165 10.66 11.60 -7.84
C SER A 165 9.58 10.60 -7.45
N ASN A 166 9.32 9.57 -8.25
CA ASN A 166 8.29 8.56 -7.99
C ASN A 166 8.48 7.80 -6.67
N PHE A 167 9.66 7.82 -6.06
CA PHE A 167 10.01 6.97 -4.92
C PHE A 167 10.21 7.73 -3.61
N THR A 168 10.35 9.06 -3.65
CA THR A 168 10.74 9.85 -2.47
C THR A 168 9.57 10.32 -1.60
N GLY A 169 8.36 10.41 -2.17
CA GLY A 169 7.20 11.01 -1.50
C GLY A 169 6.77 10.31 -0.21
N LEU A 170 6.84 8.97 -0.15
CA LEU A 170 6.48 8.23 1.08
C LEU A 170 7.49 8.48 2.20
N ALA A 171 8.78 8.55 1.87
CA ALA A 171 9.81 8.88 2.84
C ALA A 171 9.61 10.29 3.42
N ARG A 172 9.26 11.28 2.57
CA ARG A 172 8.90 12.63 3.01
C ARG A 172 7.70 12.62 3.96
N LEU A 173 6.65 11.87 3.64
CA LEU A 173 5.48 11.73 4.53
C LEU A 173 5.88 11.12 5.89
N VAL A 174 6.62 10.01 5.90
CA VAL A 174 7.08 9.36 7.14
C VAL A 174 7.93 10.30 8.00
N GLN A 175 8.79 11.11 7.38
CA GLN A 175 9.63 12.09 8.08
C GLN A 175 8.81 13.16 8.84
N LYS A 176 7.58 13.45 8.38
CA LYS A 176 6.68 14.43 9.03
C LYS A 176 5.81 13.80 10.14
N CYS A 177 5.99 12.51 10.42
CA CYS A 177 5.28 11.78 11.48
C CYS A 177 6.26 11.38 12.62
N PRO A 178 6.76 12.33 13.44
CA PRO A 178 7.79 12.06 14.45
C PRO A 178 7.31 11.15 15.60
N ARG A 179 6.00 11.00 15.78
CA ARG A 179 5.37 10.16 16.82
C ARG A 179 4.85 8.83 16.29
N LEU A 180 5.21 8.45 15.07
CA LEU A 180 4.73 7.24 14.43
C LEU A 180 5.10 6.00 15.25
N GLN A 181 4.11 5.20 15.57
CA GLN A 181 4.23 3.95 16.32
C GLN A 181 3.79 2.77 15.45
N ASP A 182 2.79 2.96 14.60
CA ASP A 182 2.24 1.91 13.75
C ASP A 182 2.40 2.31 12.29
N PHE A 183 3.10 1.47 11.53
CA PHE A 183 3.29 1.68 10.10
C PHE A 183 2.85 0.45 9.31
N ALA A 184 1.86 0.62 8.44
CA ALA A 184 1.46 -0.38 7.47
C ALA A 184 1.72 0.13 6.06
N TYR A 185 2.50 -0.63 5.31
CA TYR A 185 2.79 -0.36 3.90
C TYR A 185 2.35 -1.55 3.04
N GLN A 186 1.43 -1.26 2.13
CA GLN A 186 0.99 -2.16 1.08
C GLN A 186 1.34 -1.58 -0.28
N PHE A 187 1.85 -2.45 -1.15
CA PHE A 187 2.04 -2.11 -2.55
C PHE A 187 1.02 -2.84 -3.42
N LEU A 188 0.33 -2.10 -4.28
CA LEU A 188 -0.57 -2.64 -5.30
C LEU A 188 0.13 -2.57 -6.66
N GLY A 189 0.51 -3.73 -7.19
CA GLY A 189 0.92 -3.83 -8.59
C GLY A 189 -0.31 -3.74 -9.48
N ILE A 190 -0.34 -2.76 -10.36
CA ILE A 190 -1.44 -2.61 -11.33
C ILE A 190 -1.15 -3.55 -12.50
N PRO A 191 -2.11 -4.40 -12.89
CA PRO A 191 -1.98 -5.19 -14.09
C PRO A 191 -1.73 -4.31 -15.31
N LEU A 192 -0.80 -4.74 -16.16
CA LEU A 192 -0.51 -4.13 -17.45
C LEU A 192 -1.10 -5.01 -18.57
N PRO A 193 -2.44 -5.08 -18.73
CA PRO A 193 -3.03 -5.89 -19.78
C PRO A 193 -2.61 -5.33 -21.14
N GLY A 194 -2.07 -6.20 -22.02
CA GLY A 194 -1.82 -5.86 -23.41
C GLY A 194 -0.54 -5.07 -23.72
N LEU A 195 0.47 -5.10 -22.85
CA LEU A 195 1.81 -4.54 -23.12
C LEU A 195 2.85 -5.68 -23.26
N PRO A 196 2.92 -6.36 -24.42
CA PRO A 196 3.87 -7.45 -24.65
C PRO A 196 5.33 -7.00 -24.50
N ASP A 197 5.63 -5.73 -24.79
CA ASP A 197 6.99 -5.17 -24.72
C ASP A 197 7.46 -4.86 -23.29
N LEU A 198 6.55 -4.85 -22.31
CA LEU A 198 6.87 -4.77 -20.88
C LEU A 198 6.88 -6.15 -20.19
N LYS A 199 6.74 -7.25 -20.95
CA LYS A 199 6.91 -8.59 -20.38
C LYS A 199 8.31 -8.73 -19.81
N GLY A 200 8.40 -8.92 -18.50
CA GLY A 200 9.66 -9.04 -17.77
C GLY A 200 10.30 -7.71 -17.38
N PHE A 201 9.74 -6.56 -17.76
CA PHE A 201 10.18 -5.28 -17.20
C PHE A 201 9.69 -5.17 -15.75
N GLN A 202 10.63 -5.06 -14.83
CA GLN A 202 10.35 -4.92 -13.42
C GLN A 202 10.55 -3.48 -12.97
N PHE A 203 9.44 -2.79 -12.72
CA PHE A 203 9.47 -1.46 -12.15
C PHE A 203 10.21 -1.49 -10.79
N PRO A 204 11.11 -0.54 -10.51
CA PRO A 204 11.94 -0.54 -9.31
C PRO A 204 11.16 -0.06 -8.08
N ASN A 205 9.97 -0.62 -7.83
CA ASN A 205 9.04 -0.20 -6.78
C ASN A 205 9.58 -0.43 -5.37
N TRP A 206 10.56 -1.33 -5.25
CA TRP A 206 11.34 -1.52 -4.03
C TRP A 206 12.03 -0.23 -3.57
N LYS A 207 12.36 0.70 -4.49
CA LYS A 207 12.94 2.01 -4.15
C LYS A 207 12.06 2.83 -3.22
N ILE A 208 10.73 2.72 -3.31
CA ILE A 208 9.80 3.44 -2.42
C ILE A 208 10.12 3.12 -0.96
N LEU A 209 10.30 1.84 -0.65
CA LEU A 209 10.62 1.39 0.70
C LEU A 209 12.10 1.59 1.04
N GLU A 210 12.99 1.56 0.04
CA GLU A 210 14.41 1.89 0.22
C GLU A 210 14.58 3.30 0.80
N TYR A 211 13.98 4.33 0.17
CA TYR A 211 14.05 5.71 0.68
C TYR A 211 13.50 5.85 2.10
N VAL A 212 12.42 5.13 2.44
CA VAL A 212 11.91 5.10 3.82
C VAL A 212 12.94 4.48 4.76
N SER A 213 13.53 3.34 4.37
CA SER A 213 14.51 2.63 5.18
C SER A 213 15.81 3.43 5.39
N GLU A 214 16.12 4.36 4.48
CA GLU A 214 17.34 5.18 4.47
C GLU A 214 17.16 6.57 5.09
N LEU A 215 15.94 6.95 5.50
CA LEU A 215 15.68 8.22 6.18
C LEU A 215 16.68 8.48 7.31
N PRO A 216 17.21 9.70 7.52
CA PRO A 216 18.22 9.95 8.55
C PRO A 216 17.80 9.54 9.96
N SER A 217 16.50 9.71 10.26
CA SER A 217 15.89 9.28 11.51
C SER A 217 14.62 8.51 11.20
N LEU A 218 14.45 7.37 11.87
CA LEU A 218 13.26 6.55 11.83
C LEU A 218 12.72 6.40 13.26
N PRO A 219 11.40 6.54 13.46
CA PRO A 219 10.80 6.34 14.76
C PRO A 219 10.86 4.87 15.18
N LYS A 220 10.85 4.63 16.50
CA LYS A 220 10.65 3.28 17.02
C LYS A 220 9.19 2.90 16.83
N LEU A 221 8.95 1.73 16.25
CA LEU A 221 7.60 1.26 15.98
C LEU A 221 7.12 0.28 17.06
N ASN A 222 5.84 0.33 17.37
CA ASN A 222 5.12 -0.74 18.04
C ASN A 222 4.75 -1.83 17.04
N ARG A 223 4.27 -1.45 15.84
CA ARG A 223 3.85 -2.39 14.81
C ARG A 223 4.35 -1.99 13.43
N LEU A 224 4.85 -2.98 12.70
CA LEU A 224 5.20 -2.87 11.28
C LEU A 224 4.42 -3.91 10.48
N THR A 225 3.77 -3.47 9.40
CA THR A 225 3.01 -4.34 8.50
C THR A 225 3.50 -4.13 7.08
N LEU A 226 3.96 -5.19 6.43
CA LEU A 226 4.47 -5.17 5.06
C LEU A 226 3.64 -6.14 4.21
N ARG A 227 2.92 -5.64 3.19
CA ARG A 227 2.05 -6.47 2.33
C ARG A 227 2.32 -6.28 0.85
N PHE A 228 2.31 -7.39 0.11
CA PHE A 228 2.40 -7.45 -1.35
C PHE A 228 3.64 -6.76 -1.93
N GLN A 229 4.83 -7.14 -1.46
CA GLN A 229 6.08 -6.44 -1.79
C GLN A 229 7.02 -7.27 -2.67
N HIS A 230 7.46 -6.69 -3.78
CA HIS A 230 8.77 -7.03 -4.36
C HIS A 230 9.80 -6.07 -3.76
N THR A 231 10.79 -6.62 -3.05
CA THR A 231 11.77 -5.82 -2.29
C THR A 231 13.09 -6.56 -2.14
N LYS A 232 14.08 -5.95 -1.49
CA LYS A 232 15.38 -6.54 -1.20
C LYS A 232 15.48 -6.91 0.27
N GLU A 233 16.22 -7.98 0.58
CA GLU A 233 16.49 -8.38 1.96
C GLU A 233 17.10 -7.23 2.78
N SER A 234 18.06 -6.50 2.20
CA SER A 234 18.76 -5.39 2.85
C SER A 234 17.80 -4.28 3.32
N ILE A 235 16.79 -3.95 2.50
CA ILE A 235 15.80 -2.91 2.81
C ILE A 235 14.96 -3.33 4.02
N VAL A 236 14.44 -4.56 4.02
CA VAL A 236 13.62 -5.09 5.11
C VAL A 236 14.44 -5.17 6.40
N LEU A 237 15.65 -5.71 6.34
CA LEU A 237 16.56 -5.78 7.50
C LEU A 237 16.89 -4.40 8.06
N ASN A 238 17.20 -3.44 7.19
CA ASN A 238 17.53 -2.08 7.60
C ASN A 238 16.34 -1.44 8.34
N LEU A 239 15.13 -1.56 7.78
CA LEU A 239 13.92 -1.07 8.41
C LEU A 239 13.69 -1.70 9.78
N LEU A 240 13.80 -3.04 9.89
CA LEU A 240 13.63 -3.77 11.15
C LEU A 240 14.66 -3.38 12.22
N LYS A 241 15.94 -3.28 11.85
CA LYS A 241 17.04 -2.92 12.77
C LYS A 241 16.89 -1.49 13.31
N ARG A 242 16.44 -0.57 12.47
CA ARG A 242 16.33 0.86 12.81
C ARG A 242 15.03 1.20 13.54
N THR A 243 13.92 0.57 13.18
CA THR A 243 12.60 0.81 13.82
C THR A 243 12.32 -0.09 15.03
N ARG A 244 12.96 -1.26 15.10
CA ARG A 244 12.83 -2.26 16.17
C ARG A 244 11.36 -2.50 16.59
N PRO A 245 10.50 -2.95 15.66
CA PRO A 245 9.07 -3.10 15.93
C PRO A 245 8.81 -4.14 17.01
N GLY A 246 7.81 -3.88 17.86
CA GLY A 246 7.28 -4.87 18.80
C GLY A 246 6.43 -5.95 18.14
N GLY A 247 5.81 -5.64 17.00
CA GLY A 247 5.03 -6.57 16.20
C GLY A 247 5.33 -6.45 14.72
N LEU A 248 5.51 -7.58 14.03
CA LEU A 248 5.72 -7.64 12.59
C LEU A 248 4.67 -8.53 11.92
N PHE A 249 3.99 -7.97 10.93
CA PHE A 249 3.19 -8.72 9.97
C PHE A 249 3.85 -8.69 8.59
N ILE A 250 4.07 -9.86 8.01
CA ILE A 250 4.54 -10.04 6.63
C ILE A 250 3.44 -10.73 5.83
N GLY A 251 2.92 -10.02 4.84
CA GLY A 251 2.02 -10.54 3.80
C GLY A 251 2.79 -11.22 2.66
N PRO A 252 2.18 -11.37 1.47
CA PRO A 252 2.89 -11.82 0.29
C PRO A 252 4.13 -10.97 0.02
N MET A 253 5.29 -11.61 -0.20
CA MET A 253 6.55 -10.91 -0.42
C MET A 253 7.50 -11.72 -1.30
N TRP A 254 8.15 -11.03 -2.23
CA TRP A 254 9.26 -11.51 -3.03
C TRP A 254 10.53 -10.74 -2.64
N LEU A 255 11.55 -11.46 -2.19
CA LEU A 255 12.88 -10.89 -1.96
C LEU A 255 13.76 -11.11 -3.18
N ASP A 256 14.22 -10.04 -3.81
CA ASP A 256 15.03 -10.08 -5.02
C ASP A 256 15.96 -8.86 -5.15
N PRO A 257 17.28 -9.05 -4.96
CA PRO A 257 17.90 -10.27 -4.41
C PRO A 257 17.63 -10.39 -2.90
N GLY A 258 17.66 -11.62 -2.39
CA GLY A 258 17.71 -11.83 -0.94
C GLY A 258 17.20 -13.17 -0.45
N LYS A 259 17.41 -13.43 0.84
CA LYS A 259 16.93 -14.59 1.59
C LYS A 259 16.13 -14.14 2.81
N PHE A 260 15.16 -14.95 3.23
CA PHE A 260 14.41 -14.67 4.46
C PHE A 260 15.16 -15.05 5.74
N LYS A 261 16.19 -15.91 5.64
CA LYS A 261 16.95 -16.41 6.80
C LYS A 261 17.45 -15.27 7.69
N PRO A 262 18.15 -14.24 7.18
CA PRO A 262 18.66 -13.15 8.02
C PRO A 262 17.54 -12.32 8.66
N ILE A 263 16.40 -12.16 7.99
CA ILE A 263 15.23 -11.46 8.53
C ILE A 263 14.66 -12.21 9.73
N PHE A 264 14.46 -13.53 9.59
CA PHE A 264 13.94 -14.37 10.66
C PHE A 264 14.91 -14.54 11.84
N GLU A 265 16.21 -14.64 11.55
CA GLU A 265 17.26 -14.63 12.57
C GLU A 265 17.21 -13.33 13.38
N PHE A 266 17.15 -12.16 12.71
CA PHE A 266 16.99 -10.88 13.41
C PHE A 266 15.69 -10.82 14.22
N CYS A 267 14.56 -11.26 13.67
CA CYS A 267 13.29 -11.23 14.41
C CYS A 267 13.34 -12.04 15.71
N SER A 268 14.06 -13.17 15.70
CA SER A 268 14.19 -14.09 16.84
C SER A 268 15.34 -13.71 17.78
N SER A 269 16.25 -12.83 17.36
CA SER A 269 17.48 -12.51 18.10
C SER A 269 17.22 -11.57 19.29
N PRO A 270 18.07 -11.58 20.34
CA PRO A 270 17.89 -10.70 21.50
C PRO A 270 17.92 -9.20 21.19
N GLU A 271 18.56 -8.79 20.09
CA GLU A 271 18.62 -7.39 19.65
C GLU A 271 17.27 -6.87 19.14
N SER A 272 16.35 -7.78 18.78
CA SER A 272 14.99 -7.47 18.38
C SER A 272 14.11 -7.16 19.61
N ASN A 273 13.19 -6.20 19.47
CA ASN A 273 12.13 -5.94 20.46
C ASN A 273 10.85 -6.77 20.19
N MET A 274 10.94 -7.76 19.30
CA MET A 274 9.78 -8.45 18.75
C MET A 274 9.04 -9.27 19.81
N GLN A 275 7.75 -8.99 19.96
CA GLN A 275 6.78 -9.70 20.81
C GLN A 275 5.74 -10.46 19.98
N LYS A 276 5.56 -10.08 18.71
CA LYS A 276 4.64 -10.76 17.79
C LYS A 276 5.23 -10.82 16.39
N LEU A 277 5.32 -12.03 15.84
CA LEU A 277 5.69 -12.26 14.45
C LEU A 277 4.58 -13.05 13.75
N GLU A 278 4.08 -12.50 12.67
CA GLU A 278 3.04 -13.11 11.86
C GLU A 278 3.41 -13.05 10.38
N VAL A 279 3.46 -14.22 9.75
CA VAL A 279 3.61 -14.38 8.31
C VAL A 279 2.34 -15.03 7.80
N ARG A 280 1.62 -14.30 6.94
CA ARG A 280 0.45 -14.85 6.25
C ARG A 280 0.57 -14.61 4.76
N ALA A 281 0.51 -15.70 4.00
CA ALA A 281 0.60 -15.79 2.54
C ALA A 281 2.03 -16.06 2.01
N PRO A 282 2.19 -16.37 0.72
CA PRO A 282 3.41 -16.98 0.24
C PRO A 282 4.56 -15.97 0.20
N LEU A 283 5.71 -16.44 0.67
CA LEU A 283 6.97 -15.71 0.61
C LEU A 283 7.86 -16.38 -0.42
N TYR A 284 8.53 -15.60 -1.25
CA TYR A 284 9.44 -16.08 -2.27
C TYR A 284 10.80 -15.42 -2.10
N GLN A 285 11.86 -16.21 -2.17
CA GLN A 285 13.23 -15.68 -2.16
C GLN A 285 13.92 -15.94 -3.49
N MET A 286 14.70 -14.96 -3.95
CA MET A 286 15.47 -14.99 -5.18
C MET A 286 16.94 -14.81 -4.84
N GLY A 287 17.68 -15.91 -4.95
CA GLY A 287 19.12 -15.94 -4.88
C GLY A 287 19.76 -16.46 -6.17
N PRO A 288 21.08 -16.31 -6.30
CA PRO A 288 21.86 -16.98 -7.34
C PRO A 288 21.76 -18.51 -7.26
N GLU A 289 21.66 -19.06 -6.04
CA GLU A 289 21.71 -20.51 -5.76
C GLU A 289 20.40 -21.08 -5.21
N GLU A 290 19.58 -20.27 -4.55
CA GLU A 290 18.32 -20.69 -3.93
C GLU A 290 17.18 -19.83 -4.45
N ARG A 291 16.21 -20.46 -5.10
CA ARG A 291 14.96 -19.83 -5.54
C ARG A 291 13.81 -20.72 -5.12
N GLY A 292 12.74 -20.11 -4.64
CA GLY A 292 11.56 -20.88 -4.28
C GLY A 292 10.65 -20.20 -3.27
N GLN A 293 9.53 -20.86 -3.04
CA GLN A 293 8.57 -20.47 -2.02
C GLN A 293 9.04 -20.96 -0.64
N ILE A 294 8.86 -20.14 0.38
CA ILE A 294 9.19 -20.48 1.76
C ILE A 294 8.07 -21.28 2.41
N HIS A 295 8.45 -22.39 3.03
CA HIS A 295 7.56 -23.24 3.82
C HIS A 295 8.12 -23.44 5.22
N PHE A 296 7.33 -23.10 6.24
CA PHE A 296 7.68 -23.27 7.65
C PHE A 296 7.39 -24.69 8.12
N GLN A 297 8.30 -25.25 8.91
CA GLN A 297 8.09 -26.55 9.56
C GLN A 297 7.13 -26.39 10.74
N ARG A 298 6.07 -27.20 10.82
CA ARG A 298 5.20 -27.25 12.01
C ARG A 298 5.93 -27.92 13.18
N GLN A 299 5.66 -27.46 14.40
CA GLN A 299 6.07 -28.17 15.61
C GLN A 299 5.09 -29.32 15.89
N PRO A 300 5.54 -30.48 16.42
CA PRO A 300 6.91 -30.80 16.82
C PRO A 300 7.83 -31.13 15.63
N TYR A 301 9.14 -30.88 15.79
CA TYR A 301 10.18 -31.21 14.81
C TYR A 301 10.26 -32.72 14.61
N ASN A 302 9.45 -33.23 13.69
CA ASN A 302 9.57 -34.56 13.13
C ASN A 302 9.89 -34.37 11.64
N GLU A 303 10.73 -35.23 11.05
CA GLU A 303 11.07 -35.13 9.62
C GLU A 303 9.81 -35.27 8.72
N ASP A 304 8.75 -35.88 9.26
CA ASP A 304 7.42 -36.01 8.65
C ASP A 304 6.46 -34.84 8.95
N ALA A 305 6.92 -33.75 9.58
CA ALA A 305 6.04 -32.66 9.98
C ALA A 305 5.48 -31.89 8.76
N GLU A 306 4.14 -31.78 8.72
CA GLU A 306 3.44 -30.98 7.70
C GLU A 306 4.00 -29.55 7.63
N CYS A 307 4.37 -29.14 6.43
CA CYS A 307 4.87 -27.79 6.19
C CYS A 307 3.73 -26.82 5.90
N CYS A 308 3.87 -25.57 6.32
CA CYS A 308 2.83 -24.54 6.22
C CYS A 308 3.39 -23.24 5.62
N ALA A 309 2.61 -22.53 4.81
CA ALA A 309 2.96 -21.21 4.30
C ALA A 309 2.75 -20.07 5.32
N HIS A 310 2.34 -20.40 6.56
CA HIS A 310 2.00 -19.45 7.60
C HIS A 310 2.82 -19.69 8.86
N LEU A 311 3.21 -18.60 9.51
CA LEU A 311 3.90 -18.59 10.80
C LEU A 311 3.21 -17.59 11.73
N ARG A 312 2.91 -17.98 12.96
CA ARG A 312 2.49 -17.04 14.02
C ARG A 312 3.21 -17.37 15.32
N ARG A 313 3.85 -16.36 15.91
CA ARG A 313 4.58 -16.47 17.18
C ARG A 313 4.31 -15.24 18.02
N GLU A 314 4.12 -15.44 19.32
CA GLU A 314 3.83 -14.40 20.29
C GLU A 314 4.64 -14.64 21.58
N GLY A 315 5.00 -13.57 22.28
CA GLY A 315 5.79 -13.58 23.50
C GLY A 315 7.13 -14.31 23.34
N GLU A 316 7.49 -15.13 24.33
CA GLU A 316 8.71 -15.94 24.33
C GLU A 316 8.84 -16.89 23.13
N GLY A 317 7.71 -17.24 22.49
CA GLY A 317 7.70 -18.07 21.29
C GLY A 317 8.45 -17.44 20.11
N VAL A 318 8.52 -16.10 20.06
CA VAL A 318 9.23 -15.36 19.01
C VAL A 318 10.73 -15.61 19.05
N ARG A 319 11.31 -15.83 20.23
CA ARG A 319 12.76 -16.04 20.43
C ARG A 319 13.26 -17.41 19.98
N ARG A 320 12.36 -18.35 19.71
CA ARG A 320 12.73 -19.69 19.24
C ARG A 320 13.33 -19.59 17.82
N PRO A 321 14.24 -20.48 17.42
CA PRO A 321 14.67 -20.56 16.01
C PRO A 321 13.48 -20.78 15.06
N ILE A 322 13.51 -20.15 13.88
CA ILE A 322 12.52 -20.33 12.81
C ILE A 322 13.10 -21.28 11.79
N HIS A 323 12.51 -22.46 11.65
CA HIS A 323 12.93 -23.45 10.67
C HIS A 323 11.99 -23.44 9.47
N PHE A 324 12.57 -23.37 8.29
CA PHE A 324 11.87 -23.32 7.03
C PHE A 324 12.75 -23.89 5.92
N HIS A 325 12.15 -24.25 4.80
CA HIS A 325 12.86 -24.64 3.58
C HIS A 325 12.29 -23.87 2.38
N SER A 326 13.05 -23.84 1.30
CA SER A 326 12.67 -23.24 0.03
C SER A 326 12.25 -24.35 -0.93
N ASP A 327 11.03 -24.31 -1.44
CA ASP A 327 10.55 -25.20 -2.50
C ASP A 327 10.80 -24.56 -3.88
N PRO A 328 11.71 -25.11 -4.71
CA PRO A 328 11.99 -24.58 -6.04
C PRO A 328 10.91 -24.92 -7.08
N GLN A 329 10.03 -25.91 -6.84
CA GLN A 329 9.09 -26.40 -7.86
C GLN A 329 7.89 -25.47 -8.07
N THR A 330 7.53 -24.66 -7.07
CA THR A 330 6.45 -23.66 -7.12
C THR A 330 6.85 -22.34 -7.81
N PHE A 331 8.09 -22.22 -8.30
CA PHE A 331 8.60 -21.00 -8.93
C PHE A 331 8.15 -20.83 -10.40
N ILE A 332 7.78 -21.92 -11.07
CA ILE A 332 7.44 -21.96 -12.49
C ILE A 332 5.99 -21.49 -12.67
N GLU A 333 5.76 -20.17 -12.81
CA GLU A 333 4.67 -19.52 -13.59
C GLU A 333 4.45 -18.03 -13.18
N VAL A 334 4.96 -17.58 -12.04
CA VAL A 334 4.58 -16.26 -11.47
C VAL A 334 5.23 -15.07 -12.19
N GLY A 335 6.29 -15.30 -12.99
CA GLY A 335 6.98 -14.26 -13.75
C GLY A 335 6.12 -13.51 -14.79
N THR A 336 4.92 -14.01 -15.09
CA THR A 336 3.93 -13.33 -15.95
C THR A 336 2.60 -13.05 -15.23
N SER A 337 2.46 -13.39 -13.96
CA SER A 337 1.16 -13.45 -13.27
C SER A 337 1.13 -12.82 -11.87
N PHE A 338 1.94 -11.78 -11.64
CA PHE A 338 1.80 -10.92 -10.44
C PHE A 338 0.37 -10.35 -10.30
N CYS A 339 -0.33 -10.25 -11.43
CA CYS A 339 -1.66 -9.66 -11.58
C CYS A 339 -2.81 -10.62 -11.25
N ASN A 340 -2.67 -11.93 -11.53
CA ASN A 340 -3.79 -12.87 -11.32
C ASN A 340 -3.91 -13.33 -9.87
N LEU A 341 -2.83 -13.26 -9.07
CA LEU A 341 -2.89 -13.53 -7.63
C LEU A 341 -3.76 -12.51 -6.87
N LEU A 342 -3.92 -11.29 -7.40
CA LEU A 342 -4.84 -10.28 -6.87
C LEU A 342 -6.31 -10.59 -7.17
N LEU A 343 -6.61 -11.29 -8.27
CA LEU A 343 -7.98 -11.60 -8.71
C LEU A 343 -8.49 -12.96 -8.18
N ASN A 344 -7.60 -13.94 -7.99
CA ASN A 344 -7.99 -15.31 -7.62
C ASN A 344 -8.08 -15.60 -6.11
N ASN A 345 -7.60 -14.71 -5.24
CA ASN A 345 -7.72 -14.86 -3.78
C ASN A 345 -9.08 -14.35 -3.21
N SER A 346 -10.15 -14.43 -4.01
CA SER A 346 -11.53 -14.12 -3.61
C SER A 346 -12.22 -15.25 -2.85
N GLY A 347 -11.55 -16.39 -2.64
CA GLY A 347 -12.07 -17.54 -1.90
C GLY A 347 -11.64 -17.54 -0.43
N ALA A 348 -12.60 -17.28 0.47
CA ALA A 348 -12.58 -17.63 1.89
C ALA A 348 -11.40 -17.07 2.73
N PHE A 349 -11.30 -15.74 2.84
CA PHE A 349 -10.56 -15.12 3.94
C PHE A 349 -11.56 -14.59 4.97
N ASP A 350 -11.76 -15.38 6.03
CA ASP A 350 -12.45 -14.93 7.23
C ASP A 350 -11.51 -14.00 8.02
N ASP A 351 -11.51 -12.72 7.63
CA ASP A 351 -10.76 -11.63 8.26
C ASP A 351 -11.41 -11.17 9.59
N SER A 352 -12.39 -11.91 10.14
CA SER A 352 -13.07 -11.60 11.40
C SER A 352 -12.17 -11.60 12.63
N GLN A 353 -10.90 -12.01 12.51
CA GLN A 353 -9.90 -11.93 13.59
C GLN A 353 -8.81 -10.87 13.38
N ALA A 354 -8.91 -10.03 12.35
CA ALA A 354 -7.99 -8.90 12.14
C ALA A 354 -8.41 -7.61 12.86
N HIS A 355 -9.44 -7.66 13.71
CA HIS A 355 -9.91 -6.49 14.47
C HIS A 355 -9.73 -6.66 15.97
N THR A 356 -8.75 -5.95 16.53
CA THR A 356 -8.95 -5.13 17.73
C THR A 356 -7.87 -4.05 17.78
N PHE A 357 -8.32 -2.83 17.46
CA PHE A 357 -7.78 -1.45 17.62
C PHE A 357 -6.26 -1.20 17.65
#